data_AF-A0A7D5L2Q2-F1
#
_entry.id   AF-A0A7D5L2Q2-F1
#
_cell.length_a   1.000
_cell.length_b   1.000
_cell.length_c   1.000
_cell.angle_alpha   90.00
_cell.angle_beta   90.00
_cell.angle_gamma   90.00
#
_symmetry.space_group_name_H-M   'P 1'
#
loop_
_entity.id
_entity.type
_entity.pdbx_description
1 polymer ?
#
loop_
_entity_poly.entity_id
_entity_poly.type
_entity_poly.pdbx_seq_one_letter_code
_entity_poly.pdbx_strand_id
1 'polypeptide(L)'
;MMMTARRAMVVVLCALLIVSGTVPLIASGDSQYEITVDTEIDTPERTITIEGQSYTVASMGKAPTEGELTFDVDTPGVDRYSVHLYNSDRQIVESTRETEDGTVSFDTSGYTSGSYVLVVSVNGVQQVIQPVVITDYEIDVDAPTDVTAGSSFTLEAMLSGSSTTPEHVAVTLSNGTWDTQFTASEDGGAYVADIPGTLAAGEYSMYVTTHSDNEFNGQKEVTGLSSVSIITVNADESDTSSGGGDAGNGAEETPDETVTDSAATNESPTVTTTTSSPDTSDATPAEPTDKTTTTEPNAIQPADTETTTTETTAPGFPILGFALLGLAGAWMQLRAGRRE
;
A
#
# COMPACT_ATOMS: atom_id res chain seq x y z
N MET A 1 56.38 -3.83 -25.71
CA MET A 1 55.63 -4.45 -26.82
C MET A 1 54.25 -4.77 -26.26
N MET A 2 53.37 -3.76 -26.17
CA MET A 2 52.24 -3.53 -27.09
C MET A 2 51.29 -4.74 -27.13
N MET A 3 50.15 -4.68 -26.45
CA MET A 3 48.80 -4.32 -26.96
C MET A 3 47.92 -5.54 -26.62
N THR A 4 46.66 -5.52 -26.21
CA THR A 4 45.56 -4.53 -26.29
C THR A 4 44.43 -5.07 -25.41
N ALA A 5 43.67 -4.16 -24.80
CA ALA A 5 42.39 -4.41 -24.18
C ALA A 5 41.38 -5.07 -25.12
N ARG A 6 40.50 -5.92 -24.58
CA ARG A 6 39.12 -6.07 -25.06
C ARG A 6 38.17 -6.17 -23.88
N ARG A 7 37.43 -5.09 -23.69
CA ARG A 7 36.19 -5.03 -22.91
C ARG A 7 35.20 -6.03 -23.51
N ALA A 8 34.67 -6.94 -22.71
CA ALA A 8 33.53 -7.77 -23.09
C ALA A 8 32.29 -7.20 -22.39
N MET A 9 31.62 -6.30 -23.13
CA MET A 9 30.25 -5.87 -22.94
C MET A 9 29.34 -7.08 -23.18
N VAL A 10 28.53 -7.47 -22.20
CA VAL A 10 27.50 -8.51 -22.36
C VAL A 10 26.15 -7.82 -22.24
N VAL A 11 25.62 -7.46 -23.41
CA VAL A 11 24.20 -7.23 -23.69
C VAL A 11 23.58 -8.62 -23.84
N VAL A 12 22.60 -8.98 -23.02
CA VAL A 12 21.73 -10.14 -23.28
C VAL A 12 20.30 -9.64 -23.44
N LEU A 13 19.97 -9.58 -24.73
CA LEU A 13 18.69 -9.36 -25.36
C LEU A 13 17.82 -10.64 -25.26
N CYS A 14 16.55 -10.45 -24.90
CA CYS A 14 15.35 -11.27 -25.20
C CYS A 14 15.53 -12.78 -25.49
N ALA A 15 14.99 -13.61 -24.60
CA ALA A 15 14.41 -14.90 -24.97
C ALA A 15 12.95 -14.93 -24.52
N LEU A 16 12.06 -14.54 -25.45
CA LEU A 16 10.64 -14.89 -25.45
C LEU A 16 10.52 -16.42 -25.32
N LEU A 17 9.94 -16.90 -24.22
CA LEU A 17 9.29 -18.20 -24.17
C LEU A 17 7.79 -17.97 -24.24
N ILE A 18 7.30 -17.91 -25.49
CA ILE A 18 5.90 -18.09 -25.84
C ILE A 18 5.56 -19.55 -25.50
N VAL A 19 4.88 -19.77 -24.38
CA VAL A 19 4.08 -20.99 -24.19
C VAL A 19 2.71 -20.69 -24.77
N SER A 20 2.55 -21.11 -26.02
CA SER A 20 1.28 -21.22 -26.71
C SER A 20 0.42 -22.32 -26.08
N GLY A 21 -0.86 -22.02 -25.80
CA GLY A 21 -1.91 -23.05 -25.89
C GLY A 21 -2.80 -23.25 -24.67
N THR A 22 -3.43 -22.19 -24.18
CA THR A 22 -4.88 -21.95 -24.21
C THR A 22 -5.04 -20.53 -23.71
N VAL A 23 -5.57 -19.63 -24.52
CA VAL A 23 -6.11 -18.39 -23.99
C VAL A 23 -7.44 -18.84 -23.38
N PRO A 24 -7.59 -19.03 -22.05
CA PRO A 24 -8.94 -18.93 -21.53
C PRO A 24 -9.46 -17.59 -22.02
N LEU A 25 -10.71 -17.53 -22.52
CA LEU A 25 -11.36 -16.24 -22.68
C LEU A 25 -11.25 -15.56 -21.33
N ILE A 26 -10.28 -14.67 -21.17
CA ILE A 26 -10.25 -13.72 -20.08
C ILE A 26 -11.39 -12.81 -20.49
N ALA A 27 -12.57 -13.06 -19.92
CA ALA A 27 -13.48 -11.97 -19.68
C ALA A 27 -12.63 -10.97 -18.90
N SER A 28 -12.12 -9.96 -19.61
CA SER A 28 -11.75 -8.70 -19.01
C SER A 28 -13.05 -8.23 -18.37
N GLY A 29 -13.30 -8.67 -17.14
CA GLY A 29 -14.32 -8.04 -16.33
C GLY A 29 -13.82 -6.61 -16.24
N ASP A 30 -14.54 -5.69 -16.87
CA ASP A 30 -14.73 -4.40 -16.23
C ASP A 30 -14.98 -4.76 -14.76
N SER A 31 -14.07 -4.35 -13.86
CA SER A 31 -14.15 -4.66 -12.43
C SER A 31 -15.32 -3.87 -11.87
N GLN A 32 -16.53 -4.35 -12.18
CA GLN A 32 -17.77 -3.80 -11.67
C GLN A 32 -17.83 -4.00 -10.15
N TYR A 33 -17.09 -4.99 -9.65
CA TYR A 33 -16.92 -5.25 -8.23
C TYR A 33 -15.71 -4.50 -7.72
N GLU A 34 -15.91 -3.69 -6.69
CA GLU A 34 -14.87 -2.90 -6.05
C GLU A 34 -14.91 -3.12 -4.54
N ILE A 35 -13.72 -3.09 -3.93
CA ILE A 35 -13.55 -3.05 -2.48
C ILE A 35 -12.48 -2.02 -2.17
N THR A 36 -12.80 -1.10 -1.26
CA THR A 36 -11.90 -0.01 -0.87
C THR A 36 -11.78 -0.02 0.65
N VAL A 37 -10.56 -0.09 1.17
CA VAL A 37 -10.33 -0.07 2.63
C VAL A 37 -10.11 1.36 3.07
N ASP A 38 -10.73 1.77 4.19
CA ASP A 38 -10.71 3.15 4.67
C ASP A 38 -9.29 3.69 4.90
N THR A 39 -8.43 2.85 5.47
CA THR A 39 -6.99 3.11 5.55
C THR A 39 -6.25 2.19 4.60
N GLU A 40 -5.83 2.72 3.46
CA GLU A 40 -5.01 2.00 2.49
C GLU A 40 -3.84 2.85 1.99
N ILE A 41 -2.89 2.17 1.36
CA ILE A 41 -1.83 2.82 0.61
C ILE A 41 -1.78 2.28 -0.81
N ASP A 42 -1.39 3.15 -1.74
CA ASP A 42 -1.08 2.73 -3.10
C ASP A 42 0.22 1.92 -3.12
N THR A 43 0.20 0.86 -3.91
CA THR A 43 1.35 -0.01 -4.15
C THR A 43 1.55 -0.19 -5.65
N PRO A 44 2.74 -0.61 -6.12
CA PRO A 44 2.92 -0.95 -7.53
C PRO A 44 1.88 -1.99 -7.97
N GLU A 45 1.20 -1.73 -9.08
CA GLU A 45 0.19 -2.63 -9.61
C GLU A 45 0.79 -4.00 -9.93
N ARG A 46 0.15 -5.06 -9.44
CA ARG A 46 0.55 -6.44 -9.68
C ARG A 46 -0.66 -7.30 -10.02
N THR A 47 -0.52 -8.11 -11.07
CA THR A 47 -1.50 -9.15 -11.39
C THR A 47 -1.07 -10.47 -10.74
N ILE A 48 -1.93 -11.04 -9.90
CA ILE A 48 -1.74 -12.33 -9.27
C ILE A 48 -2.76 -13.34 -9.80
N THR A 49 -2.42 -14.62 -9.82
CA THR A 49 -3.35 -15.68 -10.28
C THR A 49 -3.66 -16.63 -9.13
N ILE A 50 -4.94 -16.74 -8.78
CA ILE A 50 -5.47 -17.62 -7.75
C ILE A 50 -6.48 -18.55 -8.42
N GLU A 51 -6.28 -19.86 -8.31
CA GLU A 51 -7.17 -20.88 -8.90
C GLU A 51 -7.48 -20.69 -10.40
N GLY A 52 -6.51 -20.14 -11.14
CA GLY A 52 -6.65 -19.87 -12.57
C GLY A 52 -7.40 -18.58 -12.92
N GLN A 53 -7.82 -17.80 -11.91
CA GLN A 53 -8.36 -16.45 -12.07
C GLN A 53 -7.28 -15.41 -11.78
N SER A 54 -7.23 -14.37 -12.60
CA SER A 54 -6.27 -13.28 -12.43
C SER A 54 -6.93 -12.10 -11.71
N TYR A 55 -6.23 -11.56 -10.73
CA TYR A 55 -6.64 -10.41 -9.93
C TYR A 55 -5.56 -9.35 -10.02
N THR A 56 -5.96 -8.10 -10.26
CA THR A 56 -5.06 -6.95 -10.20
C THR A 56 -5.15 -6.35 -8.80
N VAL A 57 -4.00 -6.13 -8.18
CA VAL A 57 -3.86 -5.50 -6.88
C VAL A 57 -3.01 -4.26 -7.08
N ALA A 58 -3.53 -3.10 -6.66
CA ALA A 58 -2.83 -1.82 -6.75
C ALA A 58 -2.78 -1.08 -5.39
N SER A 59 -3.45 -1.58 -4.36
CA SER A 59 -3.39 -1.00 -3.01
C SER A 59 -3.28 -2.08 -1.95
N MET A 60 -2.94 -1.66 -0.74
CA MET A 60 -2.88 -2.50 0.45
C MET A 60 -3.56 -1.78 1.61
N GLY A 61 -4.58 -2.42 2.19
CA GLY A 61 -5.27 -1.94 3.37
C GLY A 61 -4.44 -2.10 4.65
N LYS A 62 -4.79 -1.34 5.68
CA LYS A 62 -4.18 -1.39 7.01
C LYS A 62 -5.26 -1.30 8.09
N ALA A 63 -5.14 -2.12 9.12
CA ALA A 63 -5.96 -2.02 10.33
C ALA A 63 -5.14 -2.38 11.59
N PRO A 64 -5.47 -1.85 12.77
CA PRO A 64 -4.83 -2.25 14.03
C PRO A 64 -5.30 -3.65 14.48
N THR A 65 -4.56 -4.34 15.37
CA THR A 65 -4.99 -5.60 16.02
C THR A 65 -6.05 -5.43 17.12
N GLU A 66 -6.33 -4.21 17.53
CA GLU A 66 -7.34 -3.86 18.55
C GLU A 66 -8.19 -2.69 18.03
N GLY A 67 -8.98 -2.93 16.98
CA GLY A 67 -9.85 -1.91 16.40
C GLY A 67 -10.76 -2.49 15.32
N GLU A 68 -10.98 -1.73 14.25
CA GLU A 68 -11.88 -2.12 13.18
C GLU A 68 -11.16 -2.06 11.83
N LEU A 69 -11.39 -3.06 11.00
CA LEU A 69 -11.11 -3.04 9.57
C LEU A 69 -12.38 -2.61 8.86
N THR A 70 -12.45 -1.35 8.44
CA THR A 70 -13.59 -0.77 7.74
C THR A 70 -13.30 -0.65 6.25
N PHE A 71 -14.26 -1.03 5.42
CA PHE A 71 -14.13 -1.01 3.97
C PHE A 71 -15.50 -0.83 3.31
N ASP A 72 -15.50 -0.23 2.12
CA ASP A 72 -16.66 -0.10 1.26
C ASP A 72 -16.66 -1.18 0.18
N VAL A 73 -17.83 -1.69 -0.14
CA VAL A 73 -18.04 -2.70 -1.20
C VAL A 73 -19.07 -2.20 -2.19
N ASP A 74 -18.71 -2.18 -3.48
CA ASP A 74 -19.61 -1.92 -4.61
C ASP A 74 -19.81 -3.20 -5.41
N THR A 75 -21.05 -3.66 -5.52
CA THR A 75 -21.46 -4.90 -6.17
C THR A 75 -22.68 -4.69 -7.07
N PRO A 76 -22.52 -3.99 -8.21
CA PRO A 76 -23.64 -3.56 -9.03
C PRO A 76 -24.38 -4.77 -9.62
N GLY A 77 -25.70 -4.77 -9.43
CA GLY A 77 -26.59 -5.75 -10.02
C GLY A 77 -26.53 -7.15 -9.38
N VAL A 78 -26.01 -7.28 -8.16
CA VAL A 78 -26.10 -8.55 -7.40
C VAL A 78 -27.06 -8.41 -6.22
N ASP A 79 -27.88 -9.44 -6.01
CA ASP A 79 -28.86 -9.45 -4.91
C ASP A 79 -28.23 -9.86 -3.56
N ARG A 80 -27.06 -10.49 -3.59
CA ARG A 80 -26.33 -10.97 -2.41
C ARG A 80 -24.87 -11.26 -2.73
N TYR A 81 -23.99 -10.87 -1.82
CA TYR A 81 -22.57 -11.26 -1.84
C TYR A 81 -22.12 -11.74 -0.45
N SER A 82 -20.90 -12.25 -0.38
CA SER A 82 -20.25 -12.62 0.87
C SER A 82 -18.86 -12.03 0.89
N VAL A 83 -18.49 -11.44 2.03
CA VAL A 83 -17.14 -10.94 2.27
C VAL A 83 -16.46 -11.88 3.25
N HIS A 84 -15.23 -12.25 2.94
CA HIS A 84 -14.41 -13.13 3.75
C HIS A 84 -13.06 -12.48 4.03
N LEU A 85 -12.60 -12.54 5.27
CA LEU A 85 -11.23 -12.21 5.63
C LEU A 85 -10.44 -13.50 5.81
N TYR A 86 -9.40 -13.68 5.01
CA TYR A 86 -8.49 -14.81 5.10
C TYR A 86 -7.18 -14.39 5.77
N ASN A 87 -6.66 -15.23 6.66
CA ASN A 87 -5.29 -15.10 7.18
C ASN A 87 -4.25 -15.75 6.24
N SER A 88 -2.98 -15.67 6.61
CA SER A 88 -1.86 -16.27 5.87
C SER A 88 -1.93 -17.80 5.77
N ASP A 89 -2.62 -18.49 6.68
CA ASP A 89 -2.92 -19.93 6.58
C ASP A 89 -4.12 -20.25 5.67
N ARG A 90 -4.70 -19.24 5.02
CA ARG A 90 -5.92 -19.32 4.17
C ARG A 90 -7.15 -19.78 4.93
N GLN A 91 -7.18 -19.54 6.24
CA GLN A 91 -8.35 -19.77 7.07
C GLN A 91 -9.23 -18.53 7.03
N ILE A 92 -10.54 -18.74 6.89
CA ILE A 92 -11.52 -17.67 7.06
C ILE A 92 -11.55 -17.35 8.55
N VAL A 93 -11.07 -16.16 8.92
CA VAL A 93 -11.10 -15.66 10.30
C VAL A 93 -12.36 -14.84 10.57
N GLU A 94 -12.95 -14.27 9.52
CA GLU A 94 -14.20 -13.50 9.61
C GLU A 94 -15.01 -13.61 8.31
N SER A 95 -16.33 -13.50 8.42
CA SER A 95 -17.18 -13.40 7.24
C SER A 95 -18.54 -12.75 7.51
N THR A 96 -19.02 -11.99 6.53
CA THR A 96 -20.40 -11.49 6.51
C THR A 96 -21.09 -11.77 5.17
N ARG A 97 -22.41 -11.63 5.16
CA ARG A 97 -23.25 -11.68 3.95
C ARG A 97 -24.09 -10.43 3.87
N GLU A 98 -23.98 -9.75 2.74
CA GLU A 98 -24.67 -8.49 2.50
C GLU A 98 -25.56 -8.62 1.27
N THR A 99 -26.55 -7.74 1.18
CA THR A 99 -27.51 -7.66 0.06
C THR A 99 -27.55 -6.29 -0.60
N GLU A 100 -26.78 -5.34 -0.09
CA GLU A 100 -26.70 -3.96 -0.57
C GLU A 100 -25.23 -3.52 -0.57
N ASP A 101 -24.89 -2.59 -1.45
CA ASP A 101 -23.58 -1.94 -1.47
C ASP A 101 -23.43 -1.06 -0.23
N GLY A 102 -22.19 -0.86 0.23
CA GLY A 102 -21.90 0.07 1.31
C GLY A 102 -20.75 -0.35 2.21
N THR A 103 -20.70 0.31 3.37
CA THR A 103 -19.63 0.18 4.34
C THR A 103 -19.85 -1.04 5.25
N VAL A 104 -18.81 -1.85 5.39
CA VAL A 104 -18.74 -3.02 6.25
C VAL A 104 -17.53 -2.87 7.18
N SER A 105 -17.65 -3.36 8.41
CA SER A 105 -16.54 -3.36 9.38
C SER A 105 -16.37 -4.75 10.00
N PHE A 106 -15.13 -5.18 10.14
CA PHE A 106 -14.74 -6.35 10.94
C PHE A 106 -13.99 -5.89 12.18
N ASP A 107 -14.41 -6.37 13.35
CA ASP A 107 -13.67 -6.17 14.60
C ASP A 107 -12.39 -7.01 14.54
N THR A 108 -11.24 -6.35 14.60
CA THR A 108 -9.93 -7.01 14.52
C THR A 108 -9.40 -7.43 15.89
N SER A 109 -10.15 -7.16 16.97
CA SER A 109 -9.78 -7.52 18.33
C SER A 109 -9.52 -9.02 18.47
N GLY A 110 -8.28 -9.36 18.83
CA GLY A 110 -7.84 -10.75 19.01
C GLY A 110 -7.24 -11.39 17.75
N TYR A 111 -7.14 -10.66 16.64
CA TYR A 111 -6.36 -11.10 15.49
C TYR A 111 -4.87 -10.92 15.75
N THR A 112 -4.06 -11.81 15.16
CA THR A 112 -2.59 -11.69 15.21
C THR A 112 -2.13 -10.71 14.14
N SER A 113 -1.09 -9.91 14.42
CA SER A 113 -0.51 -9.07 13.37
C SER A 113 0.06 -9.91 12.24
N GLY A 114 -0.15 -9.47 11.00
CA GLY A 114 0.17 -10.29 9.83
C GLY A 114 -0.54 -9.86 8.56
N SER A 115 -0.38 -10.71 7.55
CA SER A 115 -0.93 -10.49 6.22
C SER A 115 -2.27 -11.20 6.05
N TYR A 116 -3.28 -10.45 5.62
CA TYR A 116 -4.64 -10.91 5.40
C TYR A 116 -5.11 -10.55 3.99
N VAL A 117 -6.18 -11.19 3.54
CA VAL A 117 -6.84 -10.87 2.26
C VAL A 117 -8.34 -10.79 2.47
N LEU A 118 -8.92 -9.63 2.17
CA LEU A 118 -10.36 -9.46 2.00
C LEU A 118 -10.77 -10.01 0.63
N VAL A 119 -11.84 -10.78 0.59
CA VAL A 119 -12.36 -11.38 -0.65
C VAL A 119 -13.86 -11.16 -0.72
N VAL A 120 -14.32 -10.55 -1.80
CA VAL A 120 -15.75 -10.47 -2.13
C VAL A 120 -16.08 -11.62 -3.07
N SER A 121 -17.13 -12.36 -2.74
CA SER A 121 -17.61 -13.48 -3.54
C SER A 121 -19.11 -13.37 -3.82
N VAL A 122 -19.49 -13.75 -5.04
CA VAL A 122 -20.89 -13.78 -5.51
C VAL A 122 -21.18 -15.20 -5.96
N ASN A 123 -22.24 -15.80 -5.41
CA ASN A 123 -22.60 -17.21 -5.69
C ASN A 123 -21.44 -18.20 -5.50
N GLY A 124 -20.55 -17.93 -4.53
CA GLY A 124 -19.39 -18.76 -4.23
C GLY A 124 -18.18 -18.56 -5.17
N VAL A 125 -18.25 -17.60 -6.10
CA VAL A 125 -17.15 -17.25 -7.01
C VAL A 125 -16.49 -15.95 -6.55
N GLN A 126 -15.17 -15.98 -6.35
CA GLN A 126 -14.37 -14.81 -5.96
C GLN A 126 -14.32 -13.77 -7.09
N GLN A 127 -14.73 -12.54 -6.79
CA GLN A 127 -14.82 -11.46 -7.77
C GLN A 127 -13.67 -10.46 -7.64
N VAL A 128 -13.37 -10.03 -6.42
CA VAL A 128 -12.29 -9.08 -6.12
C VAL A 128 -11.61 -9.47 -4.81
N ILE A 129 -10.33 -9.12 -4.72
CA ILE A 129 -9.49 -9.35 -3.55
C ILE A 129 -8.79 -8.05 -3.16
N GLN A 130 -8.55 -7.86 -1.87
CA GLN A 130 -7.81 -6.73 -1.33
C GLN A 130 -6.87 -7.19 -0.22
N PRO A 131 -5.54 -7.11 -0.40
CA PRO A 131 -4.60 -7.39 0.67
C PRO A 131 -4.76 -6.38 1.80
N VAL A 132 -4.66 -6.86 3.03
CA VAL A 132 -4.72 -6.04 4.24
C VAL A 132 -3.63 -6.47 5.19
N VAL A 133 -2.93 -5.51 5.79
CA VAL A 133 -2.02 -5.76 6.90
C VAL A 133 -2.73 -5.39 8.19
N ILE A 134 -2.92 -6.38 9.06
CA ILE A 134 -3.37 -6.14 10.43
C ILE A 134 -2.10 -5.99 11.27
N THR A 135 -1.93 -4.83 11.91
CA THR A 135 -0.66 -4.42 12.50
C THR A 135 -0.81 -4.08 13.98
N ASP A 136 0.17 -4.48 14.77
CA ASP A 136 0.40 -4.00 16.13
C ASP A 136 1.47 -2.88 16.15
N TYR A 137 2.10 -2.59 15.02
CA TYR A 137 3.04 -1.51 14.85
C TYR A 137 2.37 -0.21 14.40
N GLU A 138 2.77 0.89 15.03
CA GLU A 138 2.75 2.23 14.45
C GLU A 138 4.15 2.54 13.93
N ILE A 139 4.24 3.03 12.69
CA ILE A 139 5.50 3.30 12.00
C ILE A 139 5.55 4.77 11.61
N ASP A 140 6.42 5.52 12.27
CA ASP A 140 6.74 6.91 11.93
C ASP A 140 8.03 6.94 11.09
N VAL A 141 8.00 7.66 9.98
CA VAL A 141 9.08 7.65 8.99
C VAL A 141 9.62 9.06 8.82
N ASP A 142 10.90 9.24 9.15
CA ASP A 142 11.65 10.48 8.88
C ASP A 142 12.55 10.27 7.66
N ALA A 143 12.30 11.07 6.62
CA ALA A 143 13.03 11.01 5.36
C ALA A 143 12.96 12.36 4.65
N PRO A 144 13.98 12.71 3.83
CA PRO A 144 13.92 13.91 3.02
C PRO A 144 12.79 13.82 1.99
N THR A 145 12.03 14.91 1.85
CA THR A 145 11.01 15.06 0.79
C THR A 145 11.61 15.42 -0.55
N ASP A 146 12.82 15.98 -0.55
CA ASP A 146 13.51 16.50 -1.72
C ASP A 146 14.98 16.08 -1.71
N VAL A 147 15.43 15.45 -2.78
CA VAL A 147 16.82 15.03 -2.96
C VAL A 147 17.31 15.36 -4.37
N THR A 148 18.61 15.57 -4.54
CA THR A 148 19.18 15.75 -5.88
C THR A 148 19.54 14.38 -6.46
N ALA A 149 19.20 14.15 -7.74
CA ALA A 149 19.61 12.97 -8.49
C ALA A 149 21.13 12.76 -8.36
N GLY A 150 21.56 11.52 -8.20
CA GLY A 150 22.98 11.23 -7.93
C GLY A 150 23.38 11.27 -6.44
N SER A 151 22.57 11.86 -5.55
CA SER A 151 22.87 11.97 -4.12
C SER A 151 22.26 10.83 -3.31
N SER A 152 23.01 10.26 -2.37
CA SER A 152 22.47 9.33 -1.38
C SER A 152 21.75 10.07 -0.25
N PHE A 153 20.80 9.41 0.38
CA PHE A 153 20.15 9.90 1.59
C PHE A 153 19.86 8.75 2.56
N THR A 154 19.55 9.11 3.79
CA THR A 154 19.23 8.15 4.86
C THR A 154 17.77 8.36 5.27
N LEU A 155 17.11 7.26 5.60
CA LEU A 155 15.78 7.22 6.20
C LEU A 155 15.87 6.62 7.59
N GLU A 156 15.07 7.14 8.51
CA GLU A 156 14.87 6.58 9.84
C GLU A 156 13.40 6.19 10.02
N ALA A 157 13.14 4.98 10.50
CA ALA A 157 11.81 4.49 10.85
C ALA A 157 11.74 4.18 12.35
N MET A 158 10.79 4.80 13.04
CA MET A 158 10.52 4.60 14.46
C MET A 158 9.31 3.68 14.60
N LEU A 159 9.47 2.59 15.36
CA LEU A 159 8.42 1.62 15.61
C LEU A 159 7.85 1.79 17.02
N SER A 160 6.53 1.86 17.15
CA SER A 160 5.79 1.85 18.43
C SER A 160 4.59 0.91 18.38
N GLY A 161 3.86 0.77 19.49
CA GLY A 161 2.65 -0.07 19.60
C GLY A 161 2.94 -1.53 19.96
N SER A 162 3.81 -2.20 19.20
CA SER A 162 4.14 -3.61 19.43
C SER A 162 5.20 -3.80 20.51
N SER A 163 5.13 -4.93 21.21
CA SER A 163 6.20 -5.41 22.10
C SER A 163 7.13 -6.43 21.43
N THR A 164 6.78 -6.87 20.21
CA THR A 164 7.56 -7.84 19.43
C THR A 164 8.54 -7.09 18.54
N THR A 165 9.79 -7.51 18.52
CA THR A 165 10.77 -6.99 17.56
C THR A 165 10.54 -7.66 16.20
N PRO A 166 10.42 -6.91 15.09
CA PRO A 166 10.31 -7.52 13.78
C PRO A 166 11.61 -8.23 13.40
N GLU A 167 11.50 -9.32 12.63
CA GLU A 167 12.67 -10.03 12.08
C GLU A 167 13.41 -9.14 11.07
N HIS A 168 12.64 -8.34 10.33
CA HIS A 168 13.18 -7.49 9.27
C HIS A 168 12.31 -6.25 9.04
N VAL A 169 12.95 -5.12 8.74
CA VAL A 169 12.30 -3.88 8.31
C VAL A 169 12.77 -3.52 6.90
N ALA A 170 11.82 -3.32 6.01
CA ALA A 170 12.06 -3.01 4.61
C ALA A 170 11.49 -1.64 4.25
N VAL A 171 12.24 -0.91 3.42
CA VAL A 171 11.79 0.33 2.77
C VAL A 171 11.55 0.02 1.31
N THR A 172 10.35 0.32 0.81
CA THR A 172 10.04 0.22 -0.61
C THR A 172 9.97 1.60 -1.22
N LEU A 173 10.65 1.80 -2.36
CA LEU A 173 10.53 2.99 -3.21
C LEU A 173 9.94 2.58 -4.56
N SER A 174 8.96 3.34 -5.05
CA SER A 174 8.31 3.10 -6.33
C SER A 174 8.02 4.39 -7.09
N ASN A 175 8.14 4.38 -8.41
CA ASN A 175 7.63 5.44 -9.30
C ASN A 175 6.51 4.94 -10.23
N GLY A 176 5.86 3.84 -9.88
CA GLY A 176 4.82 3.17 -10.66
C GLY A 176 5.33 2.26 -11.79
N THR A 177 6.50 2.53 -12.36
CA THR A 177 7.12 1.67 -13.40
C THR A 177 8.29 0.84 -12.88
N TRP A 178 8.87 1.28 -11.78
CA TRP A 178 10.01 0.67 -11.11
C TRP A 178 9.74 0.71 -9.62
N ASP A 179 10.01 -0.41 -8.96
CA ASP A 179 10.06 -0.52 -7.51
C ASP A 179 11.37 -1.19 -7.07
N THR A 180 11.85 -0.81 -5.89
CA THR A 180 12.98 -1.46 -5.22
C THR A 180 12.75 -1.51 -3.73
N GLN A 181 13.39 -2.47 -3.08
CA GLN A 181 13.36 -2.63 -1.64
C GLN A 181 14.77 -2.47 -1.06
N PHE A 182 14.87 -1.77 0.06
CA PHE A 182 16.08 -1.63 0.87
C PHE A 182 15.84 -2.20 2.26
N THR A 183 16.86 -2.82 2.82
CA THR A 183 16.82 -3.33 4.19
C THR A 183 17.25 -2.23 5.16
N ALA A 184 16.41 -1.93 6.14
CA ALA A 184 16.77 -1.08 7.26
C ALA A 184 17.42 -1.92 8.37
N SER A 185 18.40 -1.35 9.06
CA SER A 185 19.09 -1.95 10.20
C SER A 185 18.80 -1.17 11.48
N GLU A 186 18.66 -1.85 12.60
CA GLU A 186 18.45 -1.19 13.89
C GLU A 186 19.70 -0.37 14.29
N ASP A 187 19.50 0.92 14.58
CA ASP A 187 20.51 1.82 15.14
C ASP A 187 19.84 2.80 16.11
N GLY A 188 20.37 2.90 17.34
CA GLY A 188 19.90 3.88 18.32
C GLY A 188 18.42 3.77 18.74
N GLY A 189 17.73 2.66 18.45
CA GLY A 189 16.29 2.48 18.68
C GLY A 189 15.39 2.86 17.50
N ALA A 190 15.99 3.24 16.37
CA ALA A 190 15.32 3.42 15.08
C ALA A 190 15.79 2.34 14.09
N TYR A 191 15.09 2.19 12.97
CA TYR A 191 15.53 1.39 11.84
C TYR A 191 16.00 2.32 10.72
N VAL A 192 17.28 2.21 10.37
CA VAL A 192 17.96 3.13 9.46
C VAL A 192 18.23 2.43 8.12
N ALA A 193 17.87 3.09 7.02
CA ALA A 193 18.16 2.62 5.66
C ALA A 193 18.92 3.68 4.86
N ASP A 194 20.05 3.28 4.30
CA ASP A 194 20.83 4.12 3.37
C ASP A 194 20.36 3.88 1.93
N ILE A 195 19.80 4.92 1.32
CA ILE A 195 19.33 4.90 -0.07
C ILE A 195 20.43 5.45 -0.97
N PRO A 196 20.95 4.65 -1.92
CA PRO A 196 22.01 5.10 -2.82
C PRO A 196 21.48 6.14 -3.81
N GLY A 197 22.35 7.06 -4.24
CA GLY A 197 22.04 8.09 -5.23
C GLY A 197 21.86 7.59 -6.66
N THR A 198 21.35 6.38 -6.85
CA THR A 198 21.09 5.80 -8.17
C THR A 198 19.70 6.13 -8.71
N LEU A 199 18.89 6.87 -7.94
CA LEU A 199 17.56 7.29 -8.35
C LEU A 199 17.67 8.34 -9.47
N ALA A 200 16.87 8.16 -10.51
CA ALA A 200 16.69 9.15 -11.56
C ALA A 200 15.81 10.29 -11.02
N ALA A 201 15.83 11.44 -11.70
CA ALA A 201 14.90 12.52 -11.37
C ALA A 201 13.44 12.07 -11.59
N GLY A 202 12.56 12.46 -10.67
CA GLY A 202 11.15 12.06 -10.65
C GLY A 202 10.56 11.99 -9.25
N GLU A 203 9.27 11.68 -9.16
CA GLU A 203 8.56 11.45 -7.90
C GLU A 203 8.54 9.96 -7.56
N TYR A 204 8.75 9.65 -6.29
CA TYR A 204 8.74 8.30 -5.75
C TYR A 204 7.81 8.22 -4.55
N SER A 205 6.92 7.23 -4.56
CA SER A 205 6.18 6.79 -3.38
C SER A 205 7.07 5.89 -2.53
N MET A 206 7.06 6.13 -1.23
CA MET A 206 7.85 5.39 -0.26
C MET A 206 6.97 4.87 0.86
N TYR A 207 7.18 3.62 1.26
CA TYR A 207 6.56 3.06 2.46
C TYR A 207 7.49 2.05 3.13
N VAL A 208 7.27 1.83 4.43
CA VAL A 208 8.04 0.92 5.26
C VAL A 208 7.15 -0.24 5.68
N THR A 209 7.70 -1.46 5.60
CA THR A 209 7.07 -2.67 6.10
C THR A 209 7.91 -3.33 7.18
N THR A 210 7.25 -3.88 8.19
CA THR A 210 7.87 -4.81 9.14
C THR A 210 7.48 -6.23 8.77
N HIS A 211 8.38 -7.18 9.05
CA HIS A 211 8.18 -8.59 8.75
C HIS A 211 8.46 -9.46 9.97
N SER A 212 7.71 -10.54 10.12
CA SER A 212 7.97 -11.59 11.10
C SER A 212 8.91 -12.67 10.54
N ASP A 213 9.25 -13.64 11.37
CA ASP A 213 9.99 -14.84 10.99
C ASP A 213 9.12 -15.88 10.26
N ASN A 214 7.79 -15.78 10.38
CA ASN A 214 6.83 -16.58 9.64
C ASN A 214 7.00 -16.39 8.13
N GLU A 215 6.69 -17.45 7.38
CA GLU A 215 6.77 -17.42 5.93
C GLU A 215 5.44 -17.80 5.29
N PHE A 216 5.03 -17.00 4.31
CA PHE A 216 3.96 -17.32 3.39
C PHE A 216 4.54 -17.46 1.98
N ASN A 217 4.37 -18.63 1.37
CA ASN A 217 4.97 -18.97 0.06
C ASN A 217 6.49 -18.72 -0.01
N GLY A 218 7.21 -18.95 1.09
CA GLY A 218 8.67 -18.77 1.17
C GLY A 218 9.13 -17.31 1.26
N GLN A 219 8.22 -16.38 1.57
CA GLN A 219 8.50 -14.98 1.83
C GLN A 219 8.13 -14.63 3.26
N LYS A 220 8.91 -13.79 3.91
CA LYS A 220 8.60 -13.33 5.27
C LYS A 220 7.28 -12.57 5.29
N GLU A 221 6.40 -12.97 6.20
CA GLU A 221 5.07 -12.37 6.36
C GLU A 221 5.19 -10.90 6.77
N VAL A 222 4.42 -10.02 6.12
CA VAL A 222 4.33 -8.59 6.50
C VAL A 222 3.44 -8.48 7.73
N THR A 223 3.94 -7.83 8.78
CA THR A 223 3.24 -7.62 10.05
C THR A 223 2.96 -6.16 10.38
N GLY A 224 3.51 -5.23 9.60
CA GLY A 224 3.29 -3.80 9.79
C GLY A 224 3.52 -3.00 8.51
N LEU A 225 2.84 -1.86 8.44
CA LEU A 225 2.79 -1.02 7.25
C LEU A 225 2.71 0.47 7.64
N SER A 226 3.65 1.28 7.15
CA SER A 226 3.61 2.74 7.33
C SER A 226 2.58 3.39 6.42
N SER A 227 2.35 4.68 6.62
CA SER A 227 1.74 5.53 5.58
C SER A 227 2.73 5.73 4.42
N VAL A 228 2.22 6.16 3.25
CA VAL A 228 3.06 6.53 2.11
C VAL A 228 3.61 7.95 2.29
N SER A 229 4.90 8.10 2.04
CA SER A 229 5.60 9.39 1.92
C SER A 229 6.04 9.58 0.47
N ILE A 230 5.97 10.81 -0.04
CA ILE A 230 6.45 11.15 -1.39
C ILE A 230 7.82 11.80 -1.30
N ILE A 231 8.74 11.34 -2.15
CA ILE A 231 10.07 11.91 -2.33
C ILE A 231 10.21 12.42 -3.77
N THR A 232 10.63 13.68 -3.90
CA THR A 232 10.96 14.29 -5.19
C THR A 232 12.47 14.24 -5.41
N VAL A 233 12.91 13.53 -6.44
CA VAL A 233 14.30 13.52 -6.90
C VAL A 233 14.44 14.57 -8.00
N ASN A 234 15.15 15.64 -7.71
CA ASN A 234 15.39 16.75 -8.63
C ASN A 234 16.56 16.44 -9.56
N ALA A 235 16.50 16.89 -10.82
CA ALA A 235 17.64 16.78 -11.72
C ALA A 235 18.86 17.51 -11.14
N ASP A 236 20.05 16.96 -11.37
CA ASP A 236 21.28 17.66 -11.05
C ASP A 236 21.52 18.73 -12.11
N GLU A 237 21.35 20.00 -11.74
CA GLU A 237 21.56 21.16 -12.62
C GLU A 237 23.04 21.43 -12.91
N SER A 238 23.96 20.61 -12.38
CA SER A 238 25.40 20.79 -12.56
C SER A 238 25.93 20.27 -13.90
N ASP A 239 25.33 20.66 -15.04
CA ASP A 239 26.01 20.59 -16.34
C ASP A 239 25.37 21.41 -17.48
N THR A 240 25.24 22.73 -17.29
CA THR A 240 25.29 23.67 -18.43
C THR A 240 26.57 24.50 -18.40
N SER A 241 27.73 23.84 -18.39
CA SER A 241 28.96 24.50 -18.83
C SER A 241 28.97 24.57 -20.36
N SER A 242 28.25 25.56 -20.89
CA SER A 242 28.48 26.07 -22.24
C SER A 242 29.87 26.69 -22.26
N GLY A 243 30.89 25.87 -22.52
CA GLY A 243 32.24 26.29 -22.89
C GLY A 243 32.22 27.02 -24.24
N GLY A 244 31.73 28.26 -24.25
CA GLY A 244 31.82 29.20 -25.35
C GLY A 244 32.86 30.27 -25.03
N GLY A 245 34.13 29.95 -25.25
CA GLY A 245 35.22 30.93 -25.20
C GLY A 245 35.69 31.32 -26.60
N ASP A 246 35.94 32.63 -26.77
CA ASP A 246 36.82 33.30 -27.75
C ASP A 246 36.19 33.70 -29.11
N ALA A 247 36.32 34.91 -29.68
CA ALA A 247 36.75 36.25 -29.27
C ALA A 247 36.41 37.26 -30.41
N GLY A 248 36.25 38.56 -30.10
CA GLY A 248 36.75 39.62 -30.99
C GLY A 248 35.78 40.67 -31.58
N ASN A 249 35.79 41.86 -30.95
CA ASN A 249 36.05 43.17 -31.57
C ASN A 249 34.91 43.99 -32.25
N GLY A 250 34.30 44.90 -31.47
CA GLY A 250 34.23 46.35 -31.71
C GLY A 250 33.29 46.94 -32.79
N ALA A 251 32.24 47.64 -32.36
CA ALA A 251 31.85 48.98 -32.85
C ALA A 251 30.75 49.59 -31.97
N GLU A 252 30.87 50.89 -31.75
CA GLU A 252 30.11 51.82 -30.90
C GLU A 252 28.91 52.44 -31.68
N GLU A 253 27.97 53.08 -30.94
CA GLU A 253 26.91 54.04 -31.39
C GLU A 253 25.61 53.45 -32.01
N THR A 254 24.34 53.80 -31.71
CA THR A 254 23.58 54.80 -30.89
C THR A 254 22.11 54.25 -30.75
N PRO A 255 21.17 54.84 -29.96
CA PRO A 255 19.92 54.19 -29.54
C PRO A 255 18.75 54.42 -30.50
N ASP A 256 17.76 53.51 -30.48
CA ASP A 256 16.41 53.82 -31.00
C ASP A 256 15.34 53.30 -30.03
N GLU A 257 14.53 54.25 -29.57
CA GLU A 257 13.36 54.03 -28.74
C GLU A 257 12.19 53.62 -29.64
N THR A 258 11.57 52.47 -29.36
CA THR A 258 10.18 52.24 -29.76
C THR A 258 9.40 51.67 -28.59
N VAL A 259 8.72 52.58 -27.89
CA VAL A 259 7.59 52.32 -27.01
C VAL A 259 6.44 51.79 -27.89
N THR A 260 5.91 50.62 -27.60
CA THR A 260 4.58 50.23 -28.08
C THR A 260 3.72 49.84 -26.90
N ASP A 261 2.79 50.75 -26.66
CA ASP A 261 1.67 50.75 -25.73
C ASP A 261 0.69 49.60 -26.06
N SER A 262 0.22 48.89 -25.04
CA SER A 262 -1.00 48.06 -25.13
C SER A 262 -1.69 47.99 -23.78
N ALA A 263 -2.50 49.02 -23.56
CA ALA A 263 -3.91 48.96 -23.21
C ALA A 263 -4.33 47.99 -22.08
N ALA A 264 -4.56 48.61 -20.93
CA ALA A 264 -5.38 48.10 -19.84
C ALA A 264 -6.81 47.76 -20.29
N THR A 265 -7.32 46.61 -19.84
CA THR A 265 -8.77 46.39 -19.70
C THR A 265 -9.05 46.04 -18.24
N ASN A 266 -9.85 46.93 -17.63
CA ASN A 266 -10.45 46.82 -16.31
C ASN A 266 -11.83 46.14 -16.43
N GLU A 267 -12.47 45.87 -15.29
CA GLU A 267 -13.77 45.16 -15.06
C GLU A 267 -13.58 43.68 -14.69
N SER A 268 -14.06 43.13 -13.57
CA SER A 268 -15.09 43.53 -12.60
C SER A 268 -14.94 42.68 -11.31
N PRO A 269 -15.31 43.19 -10.11
CA PRO A 269 -15.20 42.44 -8.86
C PRO A 269 -16.32 41.40 -8.70
N THR A 270 -15.96 40.16 -8.38
CA THR A 270 -16.94 39.17 -7.88
C THR A 270 -17.03 39.28 -6.37
N VAL A 271 -18.14 39.83 -5.91
CA VAL A 271 -18.62 39.84 -4.52
C VAL A 271 -19.58 38.67 -4.34
N THR A 272 -19.81 38.29 -3.07
CA THR A 272 -20.92 37.49 -2.50
C THR A 272 -20.64 35.97 -2.45
N THR A 273 -20.82 35.23 -1.34
CA THR A 273 -21.68 35.46 -0.16
C THR A 273 -21.20 34.57 1.00
N THR A 274 -20.99 35.15 2.18
CA THR A 274 -21.00 34.44 3.47
C THR A 274 -22.44 34.12 3.84
N THR A 275 -22.80 32.85 3.94
CA THR A 275 -24.07 32.41 4.53
C THR A 275 -23.81 32.01 5.98
N SER A 276 -24.16 32.91 6.90
CA SER A 276 -24.41 32.58 8.30
C SER A 276 -25.78 31.92 8.41
N SER A 277 -25.86 30.73 9.02
CA SER A 277 -27.13 30.14 9.44
C SER A 277 -27.37 30.44 10.93
N PRO A 278 -28.62 30.68 11.34
CA PRO A 278 -28.96 31.20 12.67
C PRO A 278 -29.06 30.12 13.75
N ASP A 279 -28.77 30.56 14.96
CA ASP A 279 -29.24 30.02 16.24
C ASP A 279 -30.76 29.83 16.28
N THR A 280 -31.22 28.71 16.86
CA THR A 280 -32.32 28.51 17.84
C THR A 280 -33.13 27.23 17.57
N SER A 281 -33.11 26.28 18.52
CA SER A 281 -34.27 25.99 19.39
C SER A 281 -34.08 24.74 20.24
N ASP A 282 -33.96 25.02 21.54
CA ASP A 282 -34.53 24.31 22.69
C ASP A 282 -35.68 23.31 22.38
N ALA A 283 -35.51 22.07 22.84
CA ALA A 283 -36.59 21.13 23.14
C ALA A 283 -36.13 20.05 24.14
N THR A 284 -36.27 20.35 25.44
CA THR A 284 -36.58 19.36 26.49
C THR A 284 -38.11 19.20 26.50
N PRO A 285 -38.72 17.98 26.43
CA PRO A 285 -39.07 17.29 27.69
C PRO A 285 -39.30 15.75 27.64
N ALA A 286 -39.34 15.21 28.86
CA ALA A 286 -40.18 14.10 29.35
C ALA A 286 -39.52 12.70 29.54
N GLU A 287 -39.10 12.52 30.79
CA GLU A 287 -39.14 11.28 31.56
C GLU A 287 -40.51 10.56 31.45
N PRO A 288 -40.52 9.24 31.23
CA PRO A 288 -41.55 8.37 31.77
C PRO A 288 -41.00 7.61 32.97
N THR A 289 -41.49 8.00 34.14
CA THR A 289 -41.58 7.14 35.30
C THR A 289 -42.48 5.97 34.94
N ASP A 290 -41.99 4.73 35.04
CA ASP A 290 -42.89 3.62 35.35
C ASP A 290 -42.27 2.63 36.32
N LYS A 291 -43.03 2.43 37.39
CA LYS A 291 -42.81 1.48 38.46
C LYS A 291 -43.07 0.07 37.93
N THR A 292 -42.24 -0.89 38.33
CA THR A 292 -42.79 -2.21 38.65
C THR A 292 -42.04 -2.85 39.82
N THR A 293 -42.85 -3.54 40.61
CA THR A 293 -42.64 -4.00 41.97
C THR A 293 -42.44 -5.52 41.93
N THR A 294 -41.51 -6.04 42.76
CA THR A 294 -41.53 -7.38 43.41
C THR A 294 -41.23 -8.63 42.55
N THR A 295 -40.16 -9.37 42.86
CA THR A 295 -40.14 -10.55 43.78
C THR A 295 -38.74 -11.17 43.86
N GLU A 296 -38.39 -11.61 45.08
CA GLU A 296 -37.22 -12.37 45.52
C GLU A 296 -37.10 -13.80 44.92
N PRO A 297 -36.01 -14.55 45.24
CA PRO A 297 -35.34 -15.45 44.30
C PRO A 297 -35.87 -16.88 44.33
N ASN A 298 -35.76 -17.58 43.21
CA ASN A 298 -35.85 -19.03 43.19
C ASN A 298 -34.69 -19.64 42.39
N ALA A 299 -33.88 -20.40 43.11
CA ALA A 299 -32.84 -21.26 42.59
C ALA A 299 -33.46 -22.49 41.93
N ILE A 300 -33.08 -22.78 40.67
CA ILE A 300 -33.21 -24.10 40.06
C ILE A 300 -31.97 -24.35 39.16
N GLN A 301 -31.08 -25.20 39.69
CA GLN A 301 -30.27 -26.25 39.07
C GLN A 301 -29.92 -26.21 37.55
N PRO A 302 -28.64 -26.40 37.16
CA PRO A 302 -28.22 -26.46 35.76
C PRO A 302 -28.69 -27.77 35.09
N ALA A 303 -29.19 -27.65 33.86
CA ALA A 303 -29.35 -28.76 32.94
C ALA A 303 -28.14 -28.78 32.00
N ASP A 304 -27.31 -29.82 32.12
CA ASP A 304 -26.30 -30.15 31.12
C ASP A 304 -26.97 -30.33 29.76
N THR A 305 -26.69 -29.42 28.83
CA THR A 305 -27.02 -29.59 27.42
C THR A 305 -25.71 -29.79 26.69
N GLU A 306 -25.41 -31.06 26.37
CA GLU A 306 -24.34 -31.42 25.45
C GLU A 306 -24.71 -30.90 24.05
N THR A 307 -24.17 -29.74 23.67
CA THR A 307 -24.24 -29.27 22.29
C THR A 307 -23.25 -30.09 21.47
N THR A 308 -23.77 -31.04 20.70
CA THR A 308 -23.01 -31.74 19.67
C THR A 308 -22.71 -30.75 18.54
N THR A 309 -21.47 -30.25 18.49
CA THR A 309 -20.97 -29.47 17.36
C THR A 309 -20.85 -30.40 16.16
N THR A 310 -21.73 -30.25 15.19
CA THR A 310 -21.57 -30.89 13.88
C THR A 310 -20.53 -30.08 13.12
N GLU A 311 -19.32 -30.62 12.96
CA GLU A 311 -18.35 -30.10 12.00
C GLU A 311 -19.01 -30.10 10.61
N THR A 312 -19.45 -28.93 10.16
CA THR A 312 -19.75 -28.73 8.75
C THR A 312 -18.41 -28.59 8.07
N THR A 313 -17.90 -29.70 7.53
CA THR A 313 -16.82 -29.70 6.55
C THR A 313 -17.30 -28.86 5.36
N ALA A 314 -16.89 -27.58 5.33
CA ALA A 314 -16.92 -26.79 4.13
C ALA A 314 -16.15 -27.54 3.03
N PRO A 315 -16.57 -27.49 1.76
CA PRO A 315 -15.87 -28.17 0.68
C PRO A 315 -14.41 -27.71 0.66
N GLY A 316 -13.52 -28.62 1.09
CA GLY A 316 -12.10 -28.38 1.20
C GLY A 316 -11.50 -28.04 -0.16
N PHE A 317 -10.82 -26.91 -0.21
CA PHE A 317 -9.95 -26.54 -1.32
C PHE A 317 -8.81 -27.56 -1.45
N PRO A 318 -8.51 -28.08 -2.65
CA PRO A 318 -7.31 -28.86 -2.85
C PRO A 318 -6.09 -27.95 -2.64
N ILE A 319 -5.21 -28.37 -1.73
CA ILE A 319 -3.91 -27.75 -1.46
C ILE A 319 -3.05 -27.85 -2.73
N LEU A 320 -3.17 -26.88 -3.62
CA LEU A 320 -2.22 -26.64 -4.69
C LEU A 320 -1.39 -25.43 -4.29
N GLY A 321 -0.08 -25.67 -4.10
CA GLY A 321 0.89 -24.62 -3.79
C GLY A 321 0.90 -23.58 -4.90
N PHE A 322 0.63 -22.33 -4.53
CA PHE A 322 0.67 -21.20 -5.45
C PHE A 322 2.03 -20.54 -5.31
N ALA A 323 2.73 -20.41 -6.44
CA ALA A 323 3.93 -19.61 -6.54
C ALA A 323 3.52 -18.15 -6.78
N LEU A 324 3.52 -17.34 -5.72
CA LEU A 324 3.65 -15.90 -5.89
C LEU A 324 5.11 -15.65 -6.32
N LEU A 325 5.27 -15.21 -7.57
CA LEU A 325 6.55 -14.82 -8.15
C LEU A 325 7.14 -13.65 -7.36
N GLY A 326 7.90 -13.98 -6.32
CA GLY A 326 8.85 -13.06 -5.71
C GLY A 326 9.98 -12.82 -6.69
N LEU A 327 10.15 -11.57 -7.11
CA LEU A 327 11.42 -11.11 -7.65
C LEU A 327 12.45 -11.22 -6.53
N ALA A 328 13.17 -12.34 -6.52
CA ALA A 328 14.41 -12.47 -5.77
C ALA A 328 15.40 -11.44 -6.34
N GLY A 329 15.54 -10.30 -5.65
CA GLY A 329 16.69 -9.43 -5.80
C GLY A 329 17.94 -10.24 -5.46
N ALA A 330 18.72 -10.60 -6.48
CA ALA A 330 19.95 -11.33 -6.32
C ALA A 330 20.97 -10.48 -5.53
N TRP A 331 21.06 -10.72 -4.23
CA TRP A 331 22.13 -10.21 -3.37
C TRP A 331 23.46 -10.86 -3.77
N MET A 332 24.24 -10.19 -4.61
CA MET A 332 25.63 -10.56 -4.85
C MET A 332 26.53 -9.82 -3.84
N GLN A 333 26.84 -10.50 -2.73
CA GLN A 333 27.89 -10.05 -1.81
C GLN A 333 29.24 -9.99 -2.53
N LEU A 334 29.71 -8.79 -2.85
CA LEU A 334 31.10 -8.55 -3.25
C LEU A 334 31.95 -8.33 -2.00
N ARG A 335 32.37 -9.46 -1.40
CA ARG A 335 33.34 -9.50 -0.31
C ARG A 335 34.74 -9.27 -0.87
N ALA A 336 35.15 -8.02 -1.04
CA ALA A 336 36.56 -7.68 -1.31
C ALA A 336 37.29 -7.44 0.02
N GLY A 337 38.09 -8.42 0.41
CA GLY A 337 38.92 -8.37 1.61
C GLY A 337 40.01 -7.31 1.51
N ARG A 338 40.11 -6.49 2.57
CA ARG A 338 41.30 -5.71 2.90
C ARG A 338 42.21 -6.60 3.74
N ARG A 339 43.32 -7.08 3.17
CA ARG A 339 44.50 -7.53 3.92
C ARG A 339 45.66 -6.64 3.48
N GLU A 340 46.26 -6.02 4.51
CA GLU A 340 47.63 -5.53 4.67
C GLU A 340 48.50 -5.29 3.43
#